data_AF-A0A2T1DS84-F1
#
_entry.id   AF-A0A2T1DS84-F1
#
_cell.length_a   1.000
_cell.length_b   1.000
_cell.length_c   1.000
_cell.angle_alpha   90.00
_cell.angle_beta   90.00
_cell.angle_gamma   90.00
#
_symmetry.space_group_name_H-M   'P 1'
#
loop_
_entity.id
_entity.type
_entity.pdbx_description
1 polymer ?
#
loop_
_entity_poly.entity_id
_entity_poly.type
_entity_poly.pdbx_seq_one_letter_code
_entity_poly.pdbx_strand_id
1 'polypeptide(L)'
;MLPRSDFFLSQSSKTEAGRKRAIQTCLGTWQVSEKQKQKQKLGLRPQTRLSPQLEKSCLLLSANVSYANASRDLEVLTGMKVSHSTQQRLVHRWEFRDLEVKEEVTTISIDGGKVRLRTPKGEASEWRDYKAVSLQDQGCAAFWQENEVSSGLAESATLGQDNYLLR
;
A
#
# COMPACT_ATOMS: atom_id res chain seq x y z
N MET A 1 -13.42 5.57 -28.93
CA MET A 1 -14.52 4.87 -28.23
C MET A 1 -13.89 3.73 -27.45
N LEU A 2 -13.83 3.82 -26.11
CA LEU A 2 -13.30 2.70 -25.32
C LEU A 2 -14.18 1.47 -25.56
N PRO A 3 -13.61 0.29 -25.82
CA PRO A 3 -14.40 -0.92 -25.99
C PRO A 3 -15.30 -1.13 -24.77
N ARG A 4 -16.56 -1.49 -24.98
CA ARG A 4 -17.52 -1.75 -23.90
C ARG A 4 -16.91 -2.82 -22.99
N SER A 5 -16.66 -2.50 -21.72
CA SER A 5 -16.08 -3.41 -20.72
C SER A 5 -16.80 -4.77 -20.69
N ASP A 6 -18.09 -4.76 -20.98
CA ASP A 6 -18.97 -5.91 -21.02
C ASP A 6 -18.48 -6.99 -22.00
N PHE A 7 -17.87 -6.61 -23.12
CA PHE A 7 -17.33 -7.56 -24.10
C PHE A 7 -16.20 -8.43 -23.50
N PHE A 8 -15.21 -7.81 -22.86
CA PHE A 8 -14.10 -8.56 -22.27
C PHE A 8 -14.56 -9.38 -21.05
N LEU A 9 -15.50 -8.84 -20.29
CA LEU A 9 -16.04 -9.50 -19.11
C LEU A 9 -16.89 -10.73 -19.49
N SER A 10 -17.69 -10.66 -20.55
CA SER A 10 -18.50 -11.78 -21.01
C SER A 10 -17.66 -12.88 -21.64
N GLN A 11 -16.66 -12.52 -22.45
CA GLN A 11 -15.71 -13.46 -23.05
C GLN A 11 -14.91 -14.23 -21.99
N SER A 12 -14.43 -13.53 -20.95
CA SER A 12 -13.59 -14.15 -19.91
C SER A 12 -14.40 -14.97 -18.90
N SER A 13 -15.59 -14.52 -18.49
CA SER A 13 -16.39 -15.18 -17.45
C SER A 13 -17.39 -16.20 -17.99
N LYS A 14 -17.77 -16.08 -19.28
CA LYS A 14 -18.85 -16.83 -19.94
C LYS A 14 -20.21 -16.69 -19.22
N THR A 15 -20.44 -15.59 -18.50
CA THR A 15 -21.73 -15.34 -17.83
C THR A 15 -21.99 -13.85 -17.62
N GLU A 16 -23.22 -13.41 -17.87
CA GLU A 16 -23.65 -12.02 -17.65
C GLU A 16 -24.78 -11.89 -16.61
N ALA A 17 -25.23 -13.02 -16.07
CA ALA A 17 -26.40 -13.05 -15.19
C ALA A 17 -26.03 -12.69 -13.73
N GLY A 18 -26.93 -11.99 -13.06
CA GLY A 18 -26.81 -11.61 -11.65
C GLY A 18 -26.80 -10.09 -11.45
N ARG A 19 -26.83 -9.67 -10.18
CA ARG A 19 -26.77 -8.24 -9.82
C ARG A 19 -25.46 -7.64 -10.33
N LYS A 20 -25.53 -6.50 -11.01
CA LYS A 20 -24.36 -5.76 -11.48
C LYS A 20 -23.94 -4.73 -10.43
N ARG A 21 -22.64 -4.52 -10.28
CA ARG A 21 -22.09 -3.40 -9.52
C ARG A 21 -20.96 -2.72 -10.28
N ALA A 22 -20.84 -1.41 -10.08
CA ALA A 22 -19.77 -0.61 -10.66
C ALA A 22 -18.46 -0.80 -9.86
N ILE A 23 -17.37 -1.05 -10.58
CA ILE A 23 -16.00 -1.15 -10.06
C ILE A 23 -15.14 -0.11 -10.78
N GLN A 24 -14.45 0.74 -10.04
CA GLN A 24 -13.44 1.64 -10.59
C GLN A 24 -12.17 0.85 -10.86
N THR A 25 -11.65 0.97 -12.08
CA THR A 25 -10.38 0.37 -12.53
C THR A 25 -9.50 1.47 -13.13
N CYS A 26 -8.21 1.20 -13.34
CA CYS A 26 -7.32 2.15 -14.02
C CYS A 26 -7.74 2.43 -15.48
N LEU A 27 -8.62 1.60 -16.06
CA LEU A 27 -9.16 1.75 -17.42
C LEU A 27 -10.57 2.35 -17.43
N GLY A 28 -11.02 2.89 -16.29
CA GLY A 28 -12.36 3.44 -16.12
C GLY A 28 -13.27 2.54 -15.29
N THR A 29 -14.54 2.91 -15.23
CA THR A 29 -15.54 2.21 -14.40
C THR A 29 -16.17 1.06 -15.18
N TRP A 30 -16.11 -0.15 -14.63
CA TRP A 30 -16.62 -1.37 -15.24
C TRP A 30 -17.87 -1.86 -14.50
N GLN A 31 -18.84 -2.38 -15.23
CA GLN A 31 -20.02 -3.05 -14.65
C GLN A 31 -19.76 -4.54 -14.54
N VAL A 32 -19.61 -5.04 -13.31
CA VAL A 32 -19.24 -6.43 -13.04
C VAL A 32 -20.42 -7.18 -12.43
N SER A 33 -20.70 -8.40 -12.90
CA SER A 33 -21.75 -9.24 -12.30
C SER A 33 -21.28 -9.83 -10.97
N GLU A 34 -22.22 -10.00 -10.03
CA GLU A 34 -21.92 -10.55 -8.72
C GLU A 34 -21.67 -12.07 -8.69
N LYS A 35 -21.71 -12.76 -9.83
CA LYS A 35 -21.44 -14.20 -9.90
C LYS A 35 -20.01 -14.53 -9.47
N GLN A 36 -19.89 -15.60 -8.68
CA GLN A 36 -18.62 -16.06 -8.11
C GLN A 36 -17.52 -16.25 -9.15
N LYS A 37 -17.83 -16.80 -10.33
CA LYS A 37 -16.83 -17.06 -11.39
C LYS A 37 -16.16 -15.80 -11.92
N GLN A 38 -16.90 -14.69 -12.04
CA GLN A 38 -16.35 -13.41 -12.49
C GLN A 38 -15.58 -12.71 -11.37
N LYS A 39 -16.11 -12.74 -10.13
CA LYS A 39 -15.43 -12.21 -8.94
C LYS A 39 -14.09 -12.90 -8.69
N GLN A 40 -14.05 -14.23 -8.77
CA GLN A 40 -12.86 -15.03 -8.52
C GLN A 40 -11.77 -14.75 -9.54
N LYS A 41 -12.12 -14.68 -10.84
CA LYS A 41 -11.15 -14.32 -11.90
C LYS A 41 -10.57 -12.92 -11.75
N LEU A 42 -11.36 -11.97 -11.26
CA LEU A 42 -10.94 -10.58 -11.09
C LEU A 42 -10.35 -10.30 -9.69
N GLY A 43 -10.30 -11.28 -8.80
CA GLY A 43 -9.85 -11.10 -7.41
C GLY A 43 -10.67 -10.09 -6.62
N LEU A 44 -11.95 -9.90 -6.96
CA LEU A 44 -12.77 -8.86 -6.36
C LEU A 44 -13.28 -9.27 -4.98
N ARG A 45 -12.94 -8.45 -3.97
CA ARG A 45 -13.48 -8.60 -2.62
C ARG A 45 -14.98 -8.25 -2.55
N PRO A 46 -15.74 -8.84 -1.62
CA PRO A 46 -17.11 -8.44 -1.34
C PRO A 46 -17.21 -6.93 -1.03
N GLN A 47 -18.27 -6.29 -1.52
CA GLN A 47 -18.62 -4.89 -1.22
C GLN A 47 -17.57 -3.80 -1.54
N THR A 48 -16.48 -4.10 -2.26
CA THR A 48 -15.51 -3.07 -2.67
C THR A 48 -15.96 -2.25 -3.87
N ARG A 49 -15.46 -1.03 -4.01
CA ARG A 49 -15.72 -0.18 -5.21
C ARG A 49 -14.49 -0.06 -6.11
N LEU A 50 -13.33 -0.43 -5.62
CA LEU A 50 -12.05 -0.35 -6.32
C LEU A 50 -11.62 -1.75 -6.76
N SER A 51 -10.99 -1.84 -7.94
CA SER A 51 -10.31 -3.06 -8.35
C SER A 51 -9.03 -3.27 -7.52
N PRO A 52 -8.56 -4.53 -7.36
CA PRO A 52 -7.33 -4.80 -6.63
C PRO A 52 -6.12 -4.04 -7.18
N GLN A 53 -6.06 -3.86 -8.49
CA GLN A 53 -4.97 -3.10 -9.11
C GLN A 53 -5.04 -1.60 -8.79
N LEU A 54 -6.24 -1.01 -8.81
CA LEU A 54 -6.41 0.39 -8.45
C LEU A 54 -6.10 0.63 -6.97
N GLU A 55 -6.46 -0.31 -6.09
CA GLU A 55 -6.06 -0.29 -4.67
C GLU A 55 -4.53 -0.34 -4.52
N LYS A 56 -3.82 -1.20 -5.26
CA LYS A 56 -2.35 -1.23 -5.25
C LYS A 56 -1.73 0.08 -5.73
N SER A 57 -2.25 0.67 -6.80
CA SER A 57 -1.80 1.98 -7.27
C SER A 57 -1.98 3.08 -6.21
N CYS A 58 -3.10 3.04 -5.47
CA CYS A 58 -3.36 3.94 -4.35
C CYS A 58 -2.29 3.81 -3.24
N LEU A 59 -1.93 2.58 -2.87
CA LEU A 59 -0.89 2.32 -1.87
C LEU A 59 0.49 2.81 -2.33
N LEU A 60 0.86 2.50 -3.58
CA LEU A 60 2.14 2.90 -4.16
C LEU A 60 2.30 4.42 -4.21
N LEU A 61 1.27 5.14 -4.66
CA LEU A 61 1.32 6.60 -4.68
C LEU A 61 1.37 7.17 -3.26
N SER A 62 0.59 6.62 -2.34
CA SER A 62 0.57 7.06 -0.94
C SER A 62 1.88 6.79 -0.18
N ALA A 63 2.70 5.85 -0.64
CA ALA A 63 4.03 5.61 -0.10
C ALA A 63 5.06 6.68 -0.52
N ASN A 64 4.86 7.31 -1.69
CA ASN A 64 5.79 8.28 -2.26
C ASN A 64 5.41 9.74 -1.97
N VAL A 65 4.13 10.03 -1.79
CA VAL A 65 3.62 11.39 -1.61
C VAL A 65 2.48 11.46 -0.60
N SER A 66 2.14 12.66 -0.14
CA SER A 66 0.98 12.87 0.73
C SER A 66 -0.33 12.35 0.11
N TYR A 67 -1.30 11.92 0.91
CA TYR A 67 -2.59 11.41 0.41
C TYR A 67 -3.34 12.39 -0.52
N ALA A 68 -3.17 13.70 -0.30
CA ALA A 68 -3.74 14.73 -1.16
C ALA A 68 -3.07 14.77 -2.54
N ASN A 69 -1.74 14.64 -2.58
CA ASN A 69 -1.00 14.55 -3.84
C ASN A 69 -1.24 13.20 -4.52
N ALA A 70 -1.26 12.09 -3.78
CA ALA A 70 -1.58 10.76 -4.31
C ALA A 70 -2.95 10.73 -4.99
N SER A 71 -3.95 11.42 -4.42
CA SER A 71 -5.27 11.60 -5.06
C SER A 71 -5.19 12.37 -6.39
N ARG A 72 -4.36 13.41 -6.47
CA ARG A 72 -4.16 14.21 -7.68
C ARG A 72 -3.42 13.42 -8.75
N ASP A 73 -2.32 12.77 -8.37
CA ASP A 73 -1.47 12.00 -9.27
C ASP A 73 -2.24 10.81 -9.84
N LEU A 74 -3.05 10.13 -9.01
CA LEU A 74 -3.91 9.03 -9.47
C LEU A 74 -4.90 9.50 -10.55
N GLU A 75 -5.52 10.67 -10.36
CA GLU A 75 -6.44 11.24 -11.33
C GLU A 75 -5.74 11.58 -12.65
N VAL A 76 -4.54 12.17 -12.58
CA VAL A 76 -3.74 12.47 -13.79
C VAL A 76 -3.34 11.20 -14.53
N LEU A 77 -2.91 10.16 -13.81
CA LEU A 77 -2.38 8.92 -14.39
C LEU A 77 -3.48 8.00 -14.95
N THR A 78 -4.67 8.01 -14.35
CA THR A 78 -5.72 7.00 -14.64
C THR A 78 -7.08 7.59 -15.00
N GLY A 79 -7.27 8.90 -14.84
CA GLY A 79 -8.57 9.55 -14.91
C GLY A 79 -9.50 9.22 -13.74
N MET A 80 -9.06 8.44 -12.75
CA MET A 80 -9.89 7.99 -11.62
C MET A 80 -9.71 8.85 -10.38
N LYS A 81 -10.84 9.25 -9.80
CA LYS A 81 -10.89 10.01 -8.56
C LYS A 81 -11.01 9.08 -7.36
N VAL A 82 -9.99 9.05 -6.52
CA VAL A 82 -10.00 8.41 -5.20
C VAL A 82 -9.54 9.43 -4.16
N SER A 83 -10.42 9.82 -3.24
CA SER A 83 -10.16 10.90 -2.28
C SER A 83 -8.98 10.60 -1.36
N HIS A 84 -8.33 11.65 -0.85
CA HIS A 84 -7.27 11.52 0.17
C HIS A 84 -7.73 10.70 1.40
N SER A 85 -8.98 10.87 1.84
CA SER A 85 -9.54 10.11 2.97
C SER A 85 -9.74 8.62 2.64
N THR A 86 -9.98 8.29 1.37
CA THR A 86 -10.04 6.90 0.91
C THR A 86 -8.65 6.29 0.81
N GLN A 87 -7.68 7.03 0.26
CA GLN A 87 -6.26 6.66 0.26
C GLN A 87 -5.78 6.33 1.68
N GLN A 88 -6.03 7.22 2.65
CA GLN A 88 -5.68 7.02 4.05
C GLN A 88 -6.33 5.75 4.64
N ARG A 89 -7.65 5.57 4.44
CA ARG A 89 -8.35 4.36 4.91
C ARG A 89 -7.87 3.08 4.23
N LEU A 90 -7.34 3.16 3.01
CA LEU A 90 -6.75 2.00 2.34
C LEU A 90 -5.44 1.63 3.01
N VAL A 91 -4.54 2.61 3.21
CA VAL A 91 -3.25 2.39 3.88
C VAL A 91 -3.44 1.85 5.29
N HIS A 92 -4.32 2.47 6.10
CA HIS A 92 -4.53 2.06 7.50
C HIS A 92 -5.16 0.67 7.65
N ARG A 93 -5.88 0.17 6.65
CA ARG A 93 -6.50 -1.17 6.67
C ARG A 93 -5.69 -2.19 5.89
N TRP A 94 -4.58 -1.77 5.29
CA TRP A 94 -3.72 -2.67 4.56
C TRP A 94 -2.83 -3.40 5.55
N GLU A 95 -2.91 -4.73 5.52
CA GLU A 95 -1.98 -5.57 6.25
C GLU A 95 -0.70 -5.62 5.42
N PHE A 96 0.30 -4.86 5.86
CA PHE A 96 1.65 -4.96 5.32
C PHE A 96 2.25 -6.28 5.82
N ARG A 97 2.92 -6.99 4.92
CA ARG A 97 3.64 -8.20 5.32
C ARG A 97 4.87 -7.79 6.09
N ASP A 98 5.14 -8.52 7.16
CA ASP A 98 6.39 -8.38 7.89
C ASP A 98 7.56 -8.73 6.97
N LEU A 99 8.69 -8.07 7.22
CA LEU A 99 9.91 -8.32 6.48
C LEU A 99 10.52 -9.63 6.97
N GLU A 100 10.48 -10.68 6.13
CA GLU A 100 11.16 -11.94 6.38
C GLU A 100 12.61 -11.86 5.87
N VAL A 101 13.57 -11.90 6.79
CA VAL A 101 15.00 -11.97 6.50
C VAL A 101 15.39 -13.44 6.38
N LYS A 102 15.92 -13.85 5.22
CA LYS A 102 16.23 -15.27 4.95
C LYS A 102 17.72 -15.58 4.94
N GLU A 103 18.54 -14.55 4.76
CA GLU A 103 19.99 -14.66 4.63
C GLU A 103 20.65 -13.67 5.59
N GLU A 104 21.87 -13.98 6.04
CA GLU A 104 22.66 -13.05 6.83
C GLU A 104 22.91 -11.77 6.03
N VAL A 105 22.72 -10.61 6.67
CA VAL A 105 23.08 -9.32 6.06
C VAL A 105 24.44 -8.87 6.54
N THR A 106 25.25 -8.38 5.60
CA THR A 106 26.57 -7.80 5.89
C THR A 106 26.47 -6.38 6.42
N THR A 107 25.36 -5.68 6.17
CA THR A 107 25.18 -4.28 6.55
C THR A 107 23.73 -3.98 6.90
N ILE A 108 23.57 -3.34 8.05
CA ILE A 108 22.31 -2.82 8.56
C ILE A 108 22.47 -1.31 8.73
N SER A 109 21.51 -0.54 8.22
CA SER A 109 21.42 0.89 8.47
C SER A 109 20.20 1.17 9.34
N ILE A 110 20.42 1.87 10.45
CA ILE A 110 19.34 2.37 11.30
C ILE A 110 19.33 3.89 11.14
N ASP A 111 18.23 4.41 10.61
CA ASP A 111 17.98 5.84 10.54
C ASP A 111 16.97 6.26 11.61
N GLY A 112 17.20 7.41 12.20
CA GLY A 112 16.35 8.00 13.22
C GLY A 112 16.00 9.42 12.83
N GLY A 113 14.71 9.74 12.84
CA GLY A 113 14.26 11.07 12.45
C GLY A 113 13.13 11.58 13.33
N LYS A 114 12.82 12.87 13.18
CA LYS A 114 11.65 13.49 13.82
C LYS A 114 10.57 13.76 12.77
N VAL A 115 9.37 13.27 13.02
CA VAL A 115 8.17 13.63 12.26
C VAL A 115 7.39 14.69 13.02
N ARG A 116 6.96 15.74 12.30
CA ARG A 116 6.05 16.74 12.86
C ARG A 116 4.60 16.31 12.68
N LEU A 117 3.94 15.96 13.77
CA LEU A 117 2.52 15.66 13.80
C LEU A 117 1.70 16.94 13.89
N ARG A 118 0.73 17.08 12.98
CA ARG A 118 -0.25 18.17 13.03
C ARG A 118 -1.32 17.83 14.06
N THR A 119 -1.44 18.67 15.07
CA THR A 119 -2.50 18.67 16.07
C THR A 119 -3.72 19.47 15.58
N PRO A 120 -4.87 19.39 16.27
CA PRO A 120 -6.04 20.22 15.99
C PRO A 120 -5.70 21.71 15.84
N LYS A 121 -6.54 22.41 15.06
CA LYS A 121 -6.31 23.83 14.75
C LYS A 121 -6.30 24.66 16.04
N GLY A 122 -5.17 25.32 16.31
CA GLY A 122 -4.96 26.14 17.51
C GLY A 122 -3.99 25.53 18.52
N GLU A 123 -3.68 24.24 18.38
CA GLU A 123 -2.68 23.56 19.20
C GLU A 123 -1.29 23.58 18.55
N ALA A 124 -0.24 23.54 19.38
CA ALA A 124 1.12 23.42 18.89
C ALA A 124 1.33 22.05 18.24
N SER A 125 2.05 22.00 17.11
CA SER A 125 2.42 20.74 16.50
C SER A 125 3.40 19.97 17.38
N GLU A 126 3.26 18.65 17.41
CA GLU A 126 4.15 17.77 18.16
C GLU A 126 5.26 17.25 17.26
N TRP A 127 6.49 17.19 17.79
CA TRP A 127 7.58 16.47 17.15
C TRP A 127 7.73 15.12 17.82
N ARG A 128 7.78 14.06 17.01
CA ARG A 128 7.92 12.70 17.51
C ARG A 128 9.01 11.96 16.77
N ASP A 129 9.78 11.17 17.50
CA ASP A 129 10.86 10.37 16.94
C ASP A 129 10.30 9.12 16.24
N TYR A 130 10.89 8.76 15.10
CA TYR A 130 10.70 7.49 14.42
C TYR A 130 12.06 6.81 14.20
N LYS A 131 12.03 5.49 14.00
CA LYS A 131 13.20 4.70 13.60
C LYS A 131 12.89 3.90 12.35
N ALA A 132 13.81 3.86 11.41
CA ALA A 132 13.75 3.04 10.23
C ALA A 132 14.97 2.12 10.19
N VAL A 133 14.74 0.85 9.86
CA VAL A 133 15.79 -0.16 9.69
C VAL A 133 15.80 -0.56 8.22
N SER A 134 16.96 -0.40 7.58
CA SER A 134 17.21 -0.87 6.23
C SER A 134 18.21 -2.02 6.30
N LEU A 135 17.79 -3.18 5.80
CA LEU A 135 18.63 -4.36 5.62
C LEU A 135 19.07 -4.36 4.16
N GLN A 136 20.37 -4.18 3.92
CA GLN A 136 20.89 -4.00 2.58
C GLN A 136 20.47 -5.19 1.69
N ASP A 137 19.92 -4.87 0.51
CA ASP A 137 19.45 -5.81 -0.51
C ASP A 137 18.27 -6.74 -0.12
N GLN A 138 17.75 -6.67 1.12
CA GLN A 138 16.63 -7.51 1.58
C GLN A 138 15.35 -6.72 1.89
N GLY A 139 15.45 -5.47 2.36
CA GLY A 139 14.28 -4.60 2.52
C GLY A 139 14.43 -3.51 3.57
N CYS A 140 13.38 -2.70 3.74
CA CYS A 140 13.33 -1.61 4.71
C CYS A 140 12.01 -1.65 5.48
N ALA A 141 12.09 -1.44 6.80
CA ALA A 141 10.94 -1.36 7.69
C ALA A 141 11.06 -0.11 8.58
N ALA A 142 9.94 0.58 8.79
CA ALA A 142 9.87 1.74 9.67
C ALA A 142 8.96 1.43 10.86
N PHE A 143 9.44 1.74 12.06
CA PHE A 143 8.77 1.41 13.32
C PHE A 143 8.34 2.68 14.04
N TRP A 144 7.15 2.62 14.63
CA TRP A 144 6.57 3.69 15.41
C TRP A 144 6.37 3.27 16.86
N GLN A 145 7.14 3.83 17.79
CA GLN A 145 7.07 3.53 19.23
C GLN A 145 7.32 2.04 19.60
N GLU A 146 7.56 1.18 18.62
CA GLU A 146 7.87 -0.24 18.76
C GLU A 146 9.38 -0.47 18.76
N ASN A 147 10.06 0.11 19.74
CA ASN A 147 11.52 0.01 19.85
C ASN A 147 11.98 -1.46 19.94
N GLU A 148 11.29 -2.29 20.72
CA GLU A 148 11.59 -3.72 20.88
C GLU A 148 11.53 -4.48 19.56
N VAL A 149 10.53 -4.19 18.72
CA VAL A 149 10.36 -4.83 17.40
C VAL A 149 11.48 -4.38 16.46
N SER A 150 11.80 -3.09 16.45
CA SER A 150 12.88 -2.56 15.61
C SER A 150 14.26 -3.15 15.96
N SER A 151 14.54 -3.30 17.25
CA SER A 151 15.78 -3.91 17.74
C SER A 151 15.83 -5.40 17.43
N GLY A 152 14.73 -6.12 17.68
CA GLY A 152 14.63 -7.56 17.39
C GLY A 152 14.80 -7.87 15.91
N LEU A 153 14.32 -7.00 15.00
CA LEU A 153 14.53 -7.18 13.56
C LEU A 153 16.01 -7.01 13.18
N ALA A 154 16.70 -6.02 13.76
CA ALA A 154 18.13 -5.83 13.56
C ALA A 154 18.97 -6.98 14.15
N GLU A 155 18.58 -7.50 15.33
CA GLU A 155 19.23 -8.62 15.99
C GLU A 155 19.02 -9.95 15.25
N SER A 156 17.80 -10.20 14.77
CA SER A 156 17.45 -11.40 14.00
C SER A 156 18.13 -11.48 12.63
N ALA A 157 18.57 -10.33 12.11
CA ALA A 157 19.27 -10.22 10.85
C ALA A 157 20.77 -10.52 10.96
N THR A 158 21.23 -11.00 12.13
CA THR A 158 22.62 -11.34 12.53
C THR A 158 23.69 -11.08 11.46
N LEU A 159 24.52 -10.08 11.75
CA LEU A 159 25.79 -9.85 11.08
C LEU A 159 26.62 -11.13 11.13
N GLY A 160 26.95 -11.70 9.96
CA GLY A 160 28.08 -12.62 9.86
C GLY A 160 29.27 -11.95 10.54
N GLN A 161 29.86 -12.62 11.54
CA GLN A 161 30.86 -12.04 12.42
C GLN A 161 32.06 -11.48 11.65
N ASP A 162 32.01 -10.21 11.28
CA ASP A 162 33.18 -9.39 11.01
C ASP A 162 32.91 -7.98 11.52
N ASN A 163 33.49 -7.72 12.69
CA ASN A 163 33.48 -6.47 13.39
C ASN A 163 33.85 -5.29 12.48
N TYR A 164 32.96 -4.31 12.34
CA TYR A 164 33.36 -2.93 12.06
C TYR A 164 32.81 -2.00 13.14
N LEU A 165 33.74 -1.63 14.01
CA LEU A 165 33.66 -0.53 14.96
C LEU A 165 33.13 0.73 14.28
N LEU A 166 32.05 1.31 14.80
CA LEU A 166 31.77 2.73 14.63
C LEU A 166 32.26 3.45 15.91
N ARG A 167 33.39 4.14 15.76
CA ARG A 167 33.85 5.19 16.69
C ARG A 167 32.97 6.42 16.58
#